data_AF-W9RJG6-F1
#
_entry.id   AF-W9RJG6-F1
#
_cell.length_a   1.000
_cell.length_b   1.000
_cell.length_c   1.000
_cell.angle_alpha   90.00
_cell.angle_beta   90.00
_cell.angle_gamma   90.00
#
_symmetry.space_group_name_H-M   'P 1'
#
loop_
_entity.id
_entity.type
_entity.pdbx_description
1 polymer ?
#
loop_
_entity_poly.entity_id
_entity_poly.type
_entity_poly.pdbx_seq_one_letter_code
_entity_poly.pdbx_strand_id
1 'polypeptide(L)'
;MNWEQRNVIFAPYRSYWRDMRKMCTLELLSSAKICSFKAMRREEIGLLIEFIQNAACDRVAVDLTTKITSLNVDMSCRMVFGKRYSDKEFDERGFKAVIQEVLHLAAIPNLGDFIPFIAPLDL
;
A
#
# COMPACT_ATOMS: atom_id res chain seq x y z
N MET A 1 14.53 -23.36 8.18
CA MET A 1 15.12 -22.01 8.23
C MET A 1 14.13 -21.10 8.93
N ASN A 2 14.38 -20.76 10.19
CA ASN A 2 13.46 -19.98 11.01
C ASN A 2 13.80 -18.49 10.84
N TRP A 3 13.36 -17.89 9.73
CA TRP A 3 13.33 -16.44 9.64
C TRP A 3 12.41 -15.99 10.76
N GLU A 4 12.91 -15.25 11.75
CA GLU A 4 12.02 -14.61 12.71
C GLU A 4 11.11 -13.69 11.92
N GLN A 5 9.89 -14.17 11.61
CA GLN A 5 8.87 -13.45 10.86
C GLN A 5 8.48 -12.23 11.69
N ARG A 6 9.26 -11.15 11.52
CA ARG A 6 9.07 -9.87 12.19
C ARG A 6 8.28 -8.96 11.26
N ASN A 7 7.00 -9.27 11.11
CA ASN A 7 6.06 -8.43 10.36
C ASN A 7 4.65 -8.55 10.98
N VAL A 8 3.79 -7.56 10.78
CA VAL A 8 2.46 -7.55 11.44
C VAL A 8 1.45 -8.49 10.75
N ILE A 9 1.74 -8.90 9.51
CA ILE A 9 0.80 -9.62 8.63
C ILE A 9 0.83 -11.13 8.90
N PHE A 10 2.03 -11.72 8.97
CA PHE A 10 2.29 -13.16 9.05
C PHE A 10 2.90 -13.59 10.39
N ALA A 11 3.32 -12.68 11.26
CA ALA A 11 3.95 -13.08 12.52
C ALA A 11 2.96 -13.77 13.47
N PRO A 12 3.41 -14.80 14.21
CA PRO A 12 2.60 -15.40 15.26
C PRO A 12 2.31 -14.40 16.38
N TYR A 13 1.15 -14.56 17.02
CA TYR A 13 0.75 -13.72 18.14
C TYR A 13 1.73 -13.86 19.33
N ARG A 14 2.60 -12.87 19.50
CA ARG A 14 3.61 -12.77 20.57
C ARG A 14 3.78 -11.32 21.01
N SER A 15 4.65 -11.06 21.99
CA SER A 15 4.98 -9.70 22.46
C SER A 15 5.31 -8.75 21.31
N TYR A 16 6.22 -9.14 20.42
CA TYR A 16 6.59 -8.36 19.24
C TYR A 16 5.38 -7.93 18.39
N TRP A 17 4.50 -8.87 18.04
CA TRP A 17 3.31 -8.56 17.23
C TRP A 17 2.38 -7.58 17.95
N ARG A 18 2.18 -7.74 19.26
CA ARG A 18 1.34 -6.82 20.05
C ARG A 18 1.93 -5.42 20.10
N ASP A 19 3.23 -5.32 20.31
CA ASP A 19 3.94 -4.04 20.40
C ASP A 19 3.92 -3.31 19.06
N MET A 20 4.19 -4.01 17.95
CA MET A 20 4.08 -3.45 16.61
C MET A 20 2.66 -3.02 16.26
N ARG A 21 1.66 -3.87 16.53
CA ARG A 21 0.26 -3.52 16.29
C ARG A 21 -0.15 -2.28 17.10
N LYS A 22 0.25 -2.20 18.37
CA LYS A 22 -0.01 -1.02 19.21
C LYS A 22 0.62 0.24 18.63
N MET A 23 1.88 0.17 18.17
CA MET A 23 2.56 1.30 17.53
C MET A 23 1.82 1.76 16.27
N CYS A 24 1.49 0.85 15.35
CA CYS A 24 0.73 1.19 14.14
C CYS A 24 -0.64 1.81 14.47
N THR A 25 -1.35 1.26 15.46
CA THR A 25 -2.65 1.78 15.88
C THR A 25 -2.55 3.19 16.45
N LEU A 26 -1.56 3.47 17.29
CA LEU A 26 -1.44 4.80 17.92
C LEU A 26 -0.91 5.86 16.94
N GLU A 27 0.12 5.51 16.17
CA GLU A 27 0.84 6.49 15.36
C GLU A 27 0.29 6.70 13.95
N LEU A 28 -0.41 5.71 13.39
CA LEU A 28 -0.90 5.78 12.01
C LEU A 28 -2.43 5.68 11.93
N LEU A 29 -3.03 4.76 12.69
CA LEU A 29 -4.44 4.38 12.52
C LEU A 29 -5.37 4.93 13.61
N SER A 30 -4.88 5.80 14.50
CA SER A 30 -5.71 6.41 15.53
C SER A 30 -6.63 7.46 14.91
N SER A 31 -7.81 7.66 15.48
CA SER A 31 -8.77 8.66 14.99
C SER A 31 -8.15 10.06 14.92
N ALA A 32 -7.33 10.43 15.91
CA ALA A 32 -6.59 11.68 15.94
C ALA A 32 -5.62 11.81 14.74
N LYS A 33 -4.81 10.78 14.46
CA LYS A 33 -3.87 10.79 13.31
C LYS A 33 -4.59 10.75 11.97
N ILE A 34 -5.65 9.94 11.84
CA ILE A 34 -6.49 9.92 10.64
C ILE A 34 -7.11 11.29 10.37
N CYS A 35 -7.54 12.01 11.42
CA CYS A 35 -8.05 13.37 11.32
C CYS A 35 -6.96 14.37 10.95
N SER A 36 -5.73 14.26 11.48
CA SER A 36 -4.64 15.15 11.08
C SER A 36 -4.29 15.03 9.59
N PHE A 37 -4.44 13.83 9.01
CA PHE A 37 -4.25 13.63 7.57
C PHE A 37 -5.41 14.12 6.69
N LYS A 38 -6.50 14.66 7.26
CA LYS A 38 -7.70 15.09 6.50
C LYS A 38 -7.39 16.14 5.44
N ALA A 39 -6.55 17.13 5.76
CA ALA A 39 -6.18 18.19 4.82
C ALA A 39 -5.43 17.62 3.61
N MET A 40 -4.44 16.77 3.86
CA MET A 40 -3.69 16.06 2.82
C MET A 40 -4.60 15.19 1.95
N ARG A 41 -5.52 14.41 2.55
CA ARG A 41 -6.46 13.61 1.75
C ARG A 41 -7.35 14.46 0.85
N ARG A 42 -7.81 15.61 1.35
CA ARG A 42 -8.64 16.54 0.60
C ARG A 42 -7.89 17.15 -0.58
N GLU A 43 -6.62 17.51 -0.39
CA GLU A 43 -5.72 18.00 -1.44
C GLU A 43 -5.57 16.95 -2.55
N GLU A 44 -5.16 15.72 -2.20
CA GLU A 44 -4.91 14.66 -3.18
C GLU A 44 -6.17 14.25 -3.96
N ILE A 45 -7.32 14.17 -3.27
CA ILE A 45 -8.61 13.89 -3.93
C ILE A 45 -9.03 15.07 -4.83
N GLY A 46 -8.77 16.30 -4.42
CA GLY A 46 -9.03 17.49 -5.24
C GLY A 46 -8.29 17.44 -6.58
N LEU A 47 -7.00 17.09 -6.55
CA LEU A 47 -6.19 16.92 -7.76
C LEU A 47 -6.72 15.82 -8.68
N LEU A 48 -7.18 14.70 -8.12
CA LEU A 48 -7.79 13.63 -8.92
C LEU A 48 -9.10 14.08 -9.58
N ILE A 49 -9.95 14.82 -8.84
CA ILE A 49 -11.21 15.34 -9.37
C ILE A 49 -10.95 16.34 -10.50
N GLU A 50 -10.01 17.27 -10.32
CA GLU A 50 -9.62 18.22 -11.35
C GLU A 50 -9.09 17.51 -12.61
N PHE A 51 -8.24 16.50 -12.44
CA PHE A 51 -7.76 15.67 -13.54
C PHE A 51 -8.91 14.99 -14.31
N ILE A 52 -9.88 14.41 -13.59
CA ILE A 52 -11.04 13.75 -14.21
C ILE A 52 -11.92 14.77 -14.93
N GLN A 53 -12.13 15.97 -14.36
CA GLN A 53 -12.91 17.03 -15.01
C GLN A 53 -12.26 17.47 -16.33
N ASN A 54 -10.94 17.68 -16.34
CA ASN A 54 -10.22 18.05 -17.55
C ASN A 54 -10.30 16.94 -18.61
N ALA A 55 -10.08 15.68 -18.23
CA ALA A 55 -10.22 14.55 -19.15
C ALA A 55 -11.65 14.43 -19.71
N ALA A 56 -12.68 14.73 -18.92
CA ALA A 56 -14.06 14.75 -19.37
C ALA A 56 -14.33 15.89 -20.38
N CYS A 57 -13.78 17.09 -20.14
CA CYS A 57 -13.83 18.21 -21.09
C CYS A 57 -13.20 17.83 -22.43
N ASP A 58 -12.05 17.17 -22.39
CA ASP A 58 -11.31 16.70 -23.57
C ASP A 58 -11.91 15.42 -24.18
N ARG A 59 -12.95 14.84 -23.56
CA ARG A 59 -13.60 13.57 -23.93
C ARG A 59 -12.64 12.40 -24.04
N VAL A 60 -11.63 12.37 -23.17
CA VAL A 60 -10.60 11.32 -23.12
C VAL A 60 -11.04 10.24 -22.13
N ALA A 61 -10.91 8.97 -22.54
CA ALA A 61 -11.14 7.84 -21.65
C ALA A 61 -10.04 7.76 -20.58
N VAL A 62 -10.44 7.58 -19.32
CA VAL A 62 -9.53 7.49 -18.18
C VAL A 62 -9.64 6.13 -17.52
N ASP A 63 -8.50 5.47 -17.34
CA ASP A 63 -8.39 4.31 -16.46
C ASP A 63 -8.39 4.75 -14.99
N LEU A 64 -9.56 4.68 -14.35
CA LEU A 64 -9.74 5.01 -12.94
C LEU A 64 -9.00 4.04 -12.01
N THR A 65 -8.87 2.77 -12.39
CA THR A 65 -8.18 1.75 -11.56
C THR A 65 -6.72 2.13 -11.38
N THR A 66 -6.05 2.50 -12.47
CA THR A 66 -4.64 2.93 -12.42
C THR A 66 -4.48 4.24 -11.64
N LYS A 67 -5.40 5.20 -11.81
CA LYS A 67 -5.34 6.51 -11.13
C LYS A 67 -5.60 6.40 -9.63
N ILE A 68 -6.62 5.64 -9.21
CA ILE A 68 -6.95 5.42 -7.79
C ILE A 68 -5.86 4.60 -7.10
N THR A 69 -5.31 3.57 -7.77
CA THR A 69 -4.18 2.81 -7.22
C THR A 69 -2.98 3.71 -6.98
N SER A 70 -2.65 4.60 -7.95
CA SER A 70 -1.57 5.59 -7.76
C SER A 70 -1.83 6.51 -6.57
N LEU A 71 -3.05 7.03 -6.45
CA LEU A 71 -3.44 7.92 -5.36
C LEU A 71 -3.26 7.24 -4.00
N ASN A 72 -3.66 5.98 -3.88
CA ASN A 72 -3.54 5.21 -2.65
C ASN A 72 -2.08 4.97 -2.26
N VAL A 73 -1.21 4.66 -3.23
CA VAL A 73 0.23 4.49 -2.98
C VAL A 73 0.83 5.81 -2.50
N ASP A 74 0.58 6.92 -3.20
CA ASP A 74 1.10 8.24 -2.85
C ASP A 74 0.63 8.70 -1.47
N MET A 75 -0.66 8.54 -1.18
CA MET A 75 -1.26 8.90 0.10
C MET A 75 -0.66 8.06 1.22
N SER A 76 -0.50 6.75 1.01
CA SER A 76 0.12 5.85 1.99
C SER A 76 1.58 6.22 2.25
N CYS A 77 2.35 6.52 1.21
CA CYS A 77 3.72 7.01 1.34
C CYS A 77 3.80 8.30 2.16
N ARG A 78 2.92 9.26 1.87
CA ARG A 78 2.89 10.55 2.56
C ARG A 78 2.46 10.40 4.02
N MET A 79 1.57 9.45 4.33
CA MET A 79 1.17 9.13 5.71
C MET A 79 2.27 8.43 6.51
N VAL A 80 2.99 7.49 5.89
CA VAL A 80 3.99 6.66 6.58
C VAL A 80 5.36 7.33 6.64
N PHE A 81 5.80 7.95 5.54
CA PHE A 81 7.15 8.50 5.38
C PHE A 81 7.19 10.04 5.31
N GLY A 82 6.03 10.71 5.32
CA GLY A 82 5.95 12.17 5.30
C GLY A 82 6.18 12.82 3.93
N LYS A 83 6.49 12.05 2.88
CA LYS A 83 6.68 12.55 1.51
C LYS A 83 6.08 11.64 0.45
N ARG A 84 5.83 12.19 -0.74
CA ARG A 84 5.55 11.40 -1.95
C ARG A 84 6.87 10.81 -2.45
N TYR A 85 6.83 9.60 -2.98
CA TYR A 85 7.97 9.03 -3.69
C TYR A 85 7.64 9.04 -5.17
N SER A 86 8.49 9.69 -5.96
CA SER A 86 8.45 9.50 -7.41
C SER A 86 9.08 8.16 -7.78
N ASP A 87 8.67 7.56 -8.90
CA ASP A 87 9.26 6.31 -9.39
C ASP A 87 10.79 6.41 -9.61
N LYS A 88 11.34 7.62 -9.69
CA LYS A 88 12.78 7.86 -9.86
C LYS A 88 13.59 7.84 -8.56
N GLU A 89 12.94 7.82 -7.38
CA GLU A 89 13.63 7.96 -6.08
C GLU A 89 14.11 6.65 -5.46
N PHE A 90 13.70 5.49 -5.97
CA PHE A 90 13.99 4.17 -5.35
C PHE A 90 14.92 3.28 -6.18
N ASP A 91 14.59 3.03 -7.44
CA ASP A 91 15.31 2.15 -8.39
C ASP A 91 14.76 2.42 -9.82
N GLU A 92 15.38 1.90 -10.88
CA GLU A 92 14.86 1.95 -12.26
C GLU A 92 13.44 1.38 -12.38
N ARG A 93 13.07 0.45 -11.48
CA ARG A 93 11.72 -0.14 -11.40
C ARG A 93 10.66 0.79 -10.78
N GLY A 94 11.05 1.71 -9.90
CA GLY A 94 10.14 2.61 -9.19
C GLY A 94 9.35 1.99 -8.03
N PHE A 95 9.11 2.79 -6.99
CA PHE A 95 8.43 2.36 -5.76
C PHE A 95 7.01 1.84 -6.04
N LYS A 96 6.30 2.48 -6.97
CA LYS A 96 4.92 2.09 -7.30
C LYS A 96 4.85 0.72 -7.96
N ALA A 97 5.81 0.38 -8.81
CA ALA A 97 5.88 -0.94 -9.44
C ALA A 97 6.10 -2.04 -8.41
N VAL A 98 6.99 -1.81 -7.43
CA VAL A 98 7.22 -2.76 -6.33
C VAL A 98 5.95 -2.99 -5.51
N ILE A 99 5.24 -1.92 -5.15
CA ILE A 99 3.97 -2.08 -4.41
C ILE A 99 2.93 -2.83 -5.23
N GLN A 100 2.83 -2.56 -6.54
CA GLN A 100 1.90 -3.25 -7.41
C GLN A 100 2.23 -4.74 -7.55
N GLU A 101 3.52 -5.09 -7.64
CA GLU A 101 3.98 -6.48 -7.68
C GLU A 101 3.69 -7.21 -6.36
N VAL A 102 3.96 -6.58 -5.22
CA VAL A 102 3.65 -7.14 -3.90
C VAL A 102 2.14 -7.38 -3.75
N LEU A 103 1.30 -6.43 -4.19
CA LEU A 103 -0.16 -6.60 -4.15
C LEU A 103 -0.64 -7.72 -5.09
N HIS A 104 -0.04 -7.85 -6.27
CA HIS A 104 -0.35 -8.91 -7.21
C HIS A 104 0.02 -10.29 -6.64
N LEU A 105 1.22 -10.44 -6.08
CA LEU A 105 1.66 -11.67 -5.43
C LEU A 105 0.79 -12.01 -4.22
N ALA A 106 0.42 -11.01 -3.41
CA ALA A 106 -0.46 -11.21 -2.26
C ALA A 106 -1.90 -11.61 -2.63
N ALA A 107 -2.35 -11.29 -3.84
CA ALA A 107 -3.68 -11.67 -4.33
C ALA A 107 -3.73 -13.08 -4.93
N ILE A 108 -2.57 -13.67 -5.27
CA ILE A 108 -2.49 -15.03 -5.81
C ILE A 108 -2.52 -16.02 -4.64
N PRO A 109 -3.37 -17.08 -4.70
CA PRO A 109 -3.36 -18.12 -3.69
C PRO A 109 -2.02 -18.86 -3.72
N ASN A 110 -1.35 -18.91 -2.58
CA ASN A 110 -0.19 -19.76 -2.36
C ASN A 110 -0.68 -21.21 -2.21
N LEU A 111 -0.41 -22.07 -3.19
CA LEU A 111 -0.96 -23.42 -3.25
C LEU A 111 -0.40 -24.32 -2.14
N GLY A 112 0.82 -24.07 -1.69
CA GLY A 112 1.49 -24.74 -0.58
C GLY A 112 0.78 -24.52 0.76
N ASP A 113 0.02 -23.43 0.91
CA ASP A 113 -0.82 -23.18 2.09
C ASP A 113 -2.07 -24.07 2.10
N PHE A 114 -2.56 -24.50 0.93
CA PHE A 114 -3.73 -25.38 0.80
C PHE A 114 -3.36 -26.86 0.67
N ILE A 115 -2.23 -27.15 0.04
CA ILE A 115 -1.73 -28.50 -0.25
C ILE A 115 -0.28 -28.59 0.23
N PRO A 116 -0.04 -29.00 1.48
CA PRO A 116 1.30 -29.00 2.08
C PRO A 116 2.34 -29.86 1.33
N PHE A 117 1.87 -30.84 0.54
CA PHE A 117 2.74 -31.74 -0.23
C PHE A 117 3.42 -31.07 -1.43
N ILE A 118 2.86 -29.99 -1.96
CA ILE A 118 3.46 -29.20 -3.06
C ILE A 118 4.16 -27.93 -2.55
N ALA A 119 4.13 -27.68 -1.23
CA ALA A 119 4.85 -26.57 -0.62
C ALA A 119 6.36 -26.51 -0.97
N PRO A 120 7.08 -27.63 -1.19
CA PRO A 120 8.48 -27.57 -1.67
C PRO A 120 8.64 -27.11 -3.13
N LEU A 121 7.55 -27.07 -3.90
CA LEU A 121 7.51 -26.64 -5.31
C LEU A 121 6.90 -25.24 -5.47
N ASP A 122 6.31 -24.69 -4.42
CA ASP A 122 5.80 -23.32 -4.43
C ASP A 122 6.96 -22.32 -4.29
N LEU A 123 6.86 -21.20 -5.00
CA LEU A 123 7.97 -20.25 -5.24
C LEU A 123 8.40 -19.48 -3.98
#